data_AF-A0A6F9CDR1-F1
#
_entry.id   AF-A0A6F9CDR1-F1
#
_cell.length_a   1.000
_cell.length_b   1.000
_cell.length_c   1.000
_cell.angle_alpha   90.00
_cell.angle_beta   90.00
_cell.angle_gamma   90.00
#
_symmetry.space_group_name_H-M   'P 1'
#
loop_
_entity.id
_entity.type
_entity.pdbx_description
1 polymer ?
#
loop_
_entity_poly.entity_id
_entity_poly.type
_entity_poly.pdbx_seq_one_letter_code
_entity_poly.pdbx_strand_id
1 'polypeptide(L)'
;MTKNVNVSLSLSDAVLSCQFKTEKETNPRIEWKKKGKDITFVYFNGKFSGSFAGRAKIEGATVTLHAVTQKDSGLYRCEVSAPADHTNLGEINVTLNVLGERVCACGCVCVRERD
;
A
#
# COMPACT_ATOMS: atom_id res chain seq x y z
N MET A 1 8.47 0.55 12.62
CA MET A 1 8.12 -0.88 12.41
C MET A 1 7.79 -1.09 10.93
N THR A 2 8.17 -2.23 10.34
CA THR A 2 7.89 -2.53 8.93
C THR A 2 7.09 -3.83 8.82
N LYS A 3 5.97 -3.82 8.11
CA LYS A 3 5.16 -5.00 7.79
C LYS A 3 5.40 -5.44 6.35
N ASN A 4 5.36 -6.74 6.09
CA ASN A 4 5.44 -7.28 4.73
C ASN A 4 4.08 -7.86 4.33
N VAL A 5 3.63 -7.54 3.13
CA VAL A 5 2.40 -8.06 2.52
C VAL A 5 2.81 -8.72 1.20
N ASN A 6 2.60 -10.03 1.10
CA ASN A 6 2.82 -10.79 -0.12
C ASN A 6 1.47 -11.12 -0.74
N VAL A 7 1.33 -10.82 -2.03
CA VAL A 7 0.16 -11.17 -2.82
C VAL A 7 0.62 -12.13 -3.92
N SER A 8 0.14 -13.37 -3.89
CA SER A 8 0.61 -14.42 -4.78
C SER A 8 0.16 -14.27 -6.23
N LEU A 9 -0.91 -13.51 -6.47
CA LEU A 9 -1.56 -13.42 -7.77
C LEU A 9 -1.80 -11.96 -8.19
N SER A 10 -1.33 -11.58 -9.37
CA SER A 10 -1.68 -10.31 -10.01
C SER A 10 -3.20 -10.25 -10.27
N LEU A 11 -3.80 -9.07 -10.18
CA LEU A 11 -5.24 -8.80 -10.27
C LEU A 11 -6.07 -9.16 -9.03
N SER A 12 -5.45 -9.68 -7.96
CA SER A 12 -6.11 -9.79 -6.66
C SER A 12 -6.01 -8.49 -5.86
N ASP A 13 -6.59 -8.47 -4.66
CA ASP A 13 -6.61 -7.29 -3.79
C ASP A 13 -5.46 -7.36 -2.77
N ALA A 14 -4.89 -6.20 -2.44
CA ALA A 14 -3.91 -6.06 -1.36
C ALA A 14 -4.44 -5.18 -0.24
N VAL A 15 -4.19 -5.58 1.01
CA VAL A 15 -4.57 -4.81 2.20
C VAL A 15 -3.33 -4.27 2.90
N LEU A 16 -3.18 -2.94 2.89
CA LEU A 16 -2.10 -2.22 3.56
C LEU A 16 -2.63 -1.68 4.89
N SER A 17 -2.40 -2.44 5.96
CA SER A 17 -2.93 -2.11 7.29
C SER A 17 -2.07 -1.09 8.05
N CYS A 18 -2.72 -0.06 8.57
CA CYS A 18 -2.15 0.91 9.50
C CYS A 18 -3.08 1.02 10.70
N GLN A 19 -2.61 0.55 11.85
CA GLN A 19 -3.35 0.57 13.11
C GLN A 19 -2.79 1.68 13.97
N PHE A 20 -3.66 2.52 14.51
CA PHE A 20 -3.33 3.61 15.41
C PHE A 20 -4.42 3.73 16.48
N LYS A 21 -4.14 4.48 17.55
CA LYS A 21 -5.12 4.84 18.58
C LYS A 21 -5.00 6.33 18.86
N THR A 22 -6.13 7.02 18.97
CA THR A 22 -6.20 8.43 19.39
C THR A 22 -6.71 8.52 20.82
N GLU A 23 -6.37 9.60 21.53
CA GLU A 23 -6.86 9.90 22.88
C GLU A 23 -8.02 10.90 22.86
N LYS A 24 -7.84 12.03 22.16
CA LYS A 24 -8.80 13.13 22.07
C LYS A 24 -9.23 13.38 20.64
N GLU A 25 -8.34 13.15 19.68
CA GLU A 25 -8.64 13.36 18.27
C GLU A 25 -9.70 12.38 17.76
N THR A 26 -10.73 12.93 17.11
CA THR A 26 -11.83 12.16 16.53
C THR A 26 -11.70 12.02 15.01
N ASN A 27 -10.93 12.91 14.38
CA ASN A 27 -10.71 12.91 12.95
C ASN A 27 -9.22 13.11 12.61
N PRO A 28 -8.37 12.09 12.87
CA PRO A 28 -6.94 12.18 12.61
C PRO A 28 -6.67 12.29 11.10
N ARG A 29 -5.66 13.09 10.74
CA ARG A 29 -5.19 13.20 9.36
C ARG A 29 -4.38 11.96 9.01
N ILE A 30 -4.74 11.31 7.91
CA ILE A 30 -4.09 10.09 7.43
C ILE A 30 -3.50 10.35 6.06
N GLU A 31 -2.23 9.99 5.91
CA GLU A 31 -1.48 10.12 4.67
C GLU A 31 -0.80 8.80 4.32
N TRP A 32 -0.89 8.41 3.04
CA TRP A 32 -0.18 7.27 2.50
C TRP A 32 0.74 7.68 1.36
N LYS A 33 1.96 7.18 1.39
CA LYS A 33 3.02 7.46 0.41
C LYS A 33 3.65 6.17 -0.07
N LYS A 34 3.95 6.05 -1.36
CA LYS A 34 4.83 5.02 -1.90
C LYS A 34 6.24 5.60 -1.97
N LYS A 35 7.18 4.94 -1.31
CA LYS A 35 8.61 5.26 -1.32
C LYS A 35 9.24 4.66 -2.59
N GLY A 36 9.99 5.48 -3.31
CA GLY A 36 10.77 5.11 -4.47
C GLY A 36 11.97 6.04 -4.61
N LYS A 37 12.43 6.30 -5.84
CA LYS A 37 13.36 7.40 -6.11
C LYS A 37 12.76 8.74 -5.69
N ASP A 38 11.47 8.92 -5.99
CA ASP A 38 10.65 10.04 -5.54
C ASP A 38 9.53 9.54 -4.61
N ILE A 39 9.05 10.43 -3.74
CA ILE A 39 7.88 10.15 -2.90
C ILE A 39 6.63 10.36 -3.74
N THR A 40 5.84 9.29 -3.94
CA THR A 40 4.55 9.38 -4.62
C THR A 40 3.42 9.33 -3.59
N PHE A 41 2.51 10.29 -3.63
CA PHE A 41 1.31 10.24 -2.79
C PHE A 41 0.36 9.15 -3.28
N VAL A 42 -0.07 8.29 -2.36
CA VAL A 42 -1.09 7.26 -2.58
C VAL A 42 -2.42 7.83 -2.15
N TYR A 43 -2.50 8.32 -0.90
CA TYR A 43 -3.68 8.97 -0.33
C TYR A 43 -3.25 10.22 0.42
N PHE A 44 -3.82 11.37 0.06
CA PHE A 44 -3.52 12.66 0.68
C PHE A 44 -4.74 13.57 0.61
N ASN A 45 -4.99 14.33 1.68
CA ASN A 45 -6.10 15.28 1.78
C ASN A 45 -7.46 14.68 1.37
N GLY A 46 -7.75 13.46 1.84
CA GLY A 46 -9.03 12.79 1.59
C GLY A 46 -9.15 12.13 0.20
N LYS A 47 -8.08 12.07 -0.60
CA LYS A 47 -8.15 11.61 -1.99
C LYS A 47 -7.02 10.67 -2.38
N PHE A 48 -7.34 9.69 -3.22
CA PHE A 48 -6.35 8.87 -3.91
C PHE A 48 -5.80 9.57 -5.15
N SER A 49 -4.51 9.37 -5.42
CA SER A 49 -3.79 10.02 -6.51
C SER A 49 -3.27 9.03 -7.55
N GLY A 50 -3.05 9.53 -8.78
CA GLY A 50 -2.39 8.79 -9.85
C GLY A 50 -3.05 7.45 -10.16
N SER A 51 -2.25 6.40 -10.29
CA SER A 51 -2.75 5.06 -10.60
C SER A 51 -3.60 4.44 -9.49
N PHE A 52 -3.62 4.99 -8.28
CA PHE A 52 -4.42 4.48 -7.16
C PHE A 52 -5.87 4.98 -7.20
N ALA A 53 -6.11 6.11 -7.88
CA ALA A 53 -7.45 6.66 -8.02
C ALA A 53 -8.37 5.68 -8.78
N GLY A 54 -9.57 5.45 -8.27
CA GLY A 54 -10.58 4.57 -8.89
C GLY A 54 -10.44 3.08 -8.57
N ARG A 55 -9.32 2.64 -7.98
CA ARG A 55 -9.12 1.23 -7.57
C ARG A 55 -8.67 1.04 -6.13
N ALA A 56 -8.41 2.12 -5.40
CA ALA A 56 -8.10 2.05 -3.98
C ALA A 56 -9.28 2.54 -3.13
N LYS A 57 -9.44 1.93 -1.95
CA LYS A 57 -10.40 2.34 -0.91
C LYS A 57 -9.67 2.45 0.42
N ILE A 58 -10.18 3.31 1.31
CA ILE A 58 -9.63 3.49 2.64
C ILE A 58 -10.73 3.38 3.69
N GLU A 59 -10.44 2.63 4.76
CA GLU A 59 -11.30 2.50 5.94
C GLU A 59 -10.44 2.71 7.19
N GLY A 60 -10.74 3.75 7.96
CA GLY A 60 -9.81 4.27 8.97
C GLY A 60 -8.49 4.66 8.29
N ALA A 61 -7.37 4.05 8.69
CA ALA A 61 -6.07 4.20 8.03
C ALA A 61 -5.65 3.00 7.17
N THR A 62 -6.51 1.99 7.00
CA THR A 62 -6.19 0.81 6.19
C THR A 62 -6.59 1.04 4.74
N VAL A 63 -5.64 0.86 3.82
CA VAL A 63 -5.88 0.96 2.37
C VAL A 63 -6.08 -0.43 1.79
N THR A 64 -7.18 -0.61 1.05
CA THR A 64 -7.41 -1.76 0.19
C THR A 64 -7.17 -1.33 -1.25
N LEU A 65 -6.19 -1.95 -1.90
CA LEU A 65 -5.85 -1.69 -3.30
C LEU A 65 -6.36 -2.84 -4.16
N HIS A 66 -7.32 -2.56 -5.03
CA HIS A 66 -7.92 -3.56 -5.91
C HIS A 66 -7.08 -3.79 -7.16
N ALA A 67 -7.16 -5.02 -7.67
CA ALA A 67 -6.51 -5.45 -8.91
C ALA A 67 -5.02 -5.07 -8.98
N VAL A 68 -4.24 -5.50 -7.98
CA VAL A 68 -2.83 -5.15 -7.89
C VAL A 68 -2.01 -5.77 -9.01
N THR A 69 -0.95 -5.08 -9.40
CA THR A 69 0.00 -5.54 -10.43
C THR A 69 1.42 -5.56 -9.85
N GLN A 70 2.37 -6.17 -10.56
CA GLN A 70 3.79 -6.10 -10.16
C GLN A 70 4.31 -4.66 -10.01
N LYS A 71 3.74 -3.69 -10.73
CA LYS A 71 4.12 -2.27 -10.60
C LYS A 71 3.69 -1.68 -9.26
N ASP A 72 2.72 -2.28 -8.59
CA ASP A 72 2.29 -1.88 -7.26
C ASP A 72 3.26 -2.35 -6.18
N SER A 73 4.12 -3.33 -6.44
CA SER A 73 5.16 -3.73 -5.48
C SER A 73 6.03 -2.53 -5.07
N GLY A 74 6.41 -2.49 -3.79
CA GLY A 74 7.26 -1.44 -3.24
C GLY A 74 7.01 -1.18 -1.76
N LEU A 75 7.75 -0.20 -1.22
CA LEU A 75 7.63 0.23 0.16
C LEU A 75 6.58 1.35 0.26
N TYR A 76 5.57 1.14 1.08
CA TYR A 76 4.53 2.10 1.40
C TYR A 76 4.73 2.62 2.81
N ARG A 77 4.22 3.81 3.08
CA ARG A 77 4.31 4.45 4.39
C ARG A 77 3.00 5.13 4.73
N CYS A 78 2.48 4.77 5.89
CA CYS A 78 1.35 5.43 6.54
C CYS A 78 1.89 6.42 7.57
N GLU A 79 1.35 7.62 7.55
CA GLU A 79 1.59 8.67 8.54
C GLU A 79 0.23 9.13 9.08
N VAL A 80 0.06 9.07 10.41
CA VAL A 80 -1.15 9.50 11.10
C VAL A 80 -0.82 10.68 12.02
N SER A 81 -1.52 11.79 11.83
CA SER A 81 -1.39 13.00 12.66
C SER A 81 -2.68 13.29 13.38
N ALA A 82 -2.62 13.45 14.70
CA ALA A 82 -3.75 13.85 15.53
C ALA A 82 -3.36 15.11 16.32
N PRO A 83 -3.67 16.30 15.81
CA PRO A 83 -3.26 17.55 16.44
C PRO A 83 -3.79 17.73 17.87
N ALA A 84 -4.94 17.14 18.19
CA ALA A 84 -5.52 17.16 19.54
C ALA A 84 -4.80 16.23 20.53
N ASP A 85 -3.99 15.30 20.02
CA ASP A 85 -3.17 14.39 20.83
C ASP A 85 -1.74 14.95 20.92
N HIS A 86 -1.12 14.93 22.10
CA HIS A 86 0.22 15.49 22.31
C HIS A 86 1.36 14.63 21.73
N THR A 87 1.04 13.64 20.89
CA THR A 87 1.93 12.55 20.50
C THR A 87 1.84 12.27 19.01
N ASN A 88 2.97 11.95 18.36
CA ASN A 88 2.96 11.39 17.00
C ASN A 88 2.44 9.95 17.06
N LEU A 89 1.25 9.70 16.50
CA LEU A 89 0.46 8.50 16.78
C LEU A 89 0.82 7.26 15.95
N GLY A 90 1.39 7.41 14.76
CA GLY A 90 1.57 6.25 13.90
C GLY A 90 2.37 6.52 12.66
N GLU A 91 3.50 5.82 12.58
CA GLU A 91 4.32 5.73 11.40
C GLU A 91 4.66 4.26 11.16
N ILE A 92 4.10 3.70 10.09
CA ILE A 92 4.37 2.32 9.70
C ILE A 92 4.76 2.25 8.25
N ASN A 93 5.81 1.47 7.99
CA ASN A 93 6.20 1.12 6.64
C ASN A 93 5.59 -0.24 6.29
N VAL A 94 5.02 -0.38 5.10
CA VAL A 94 4.43 -1.63 4.59
C VAL A 94 5.06 -1.96 3.25
N THR A 95 5.79 -3.06 3.17
CA THR A 95 6.33 -3.56 1.91
C THR A 95 5.27 -4.42 1.23
N LEU A 96 4.79 -4.00 0.06
CA LEU A 96 3.93 -4.82 -0.79
C LEU A 96 4.79 -5.55 -1.82
N ASN A 97 4.61 -6.85 -1.91
CA ASN A 97 5.23 -7.69 -2.93
C ASN A 97 4.14 -8.47 -3.68
N VAL A 98 3.86 -8.04 -4.91
CA VAL A 98 2.92 -8.70 -5.81
C VAL A 98 3.69 -9.65 -6.70
N LEU A 99 3.41 -10.94 -6.53
CA LEU A 99 3.89 -11.98 -7.42
C LEU A 99 2.97 -12.01 -8.64
N GLY A 100 3.57 -12.12 -9.81
CA GLY A 100 2.83 -12.42 -11.04
C GLY A 100 3.04 -13.88 -11.35
N GLU A 101 1.95 -14.62 -11.59
CA GLU A 101 2.08 -15.81 -12.41
C GLU A 101 2.55 -15.35 -13.79
N ARG A 102 3.71 -15.86 -14.22
CA ARG A 102 4.08 -15.78 -15.64
C ARG A 102 3.12 -16.71 -16.38
N VAL A 103 2.02 -16.18 -16.87
CA VAL A 103 1.27 -16.88 -17.91
C VAL A 103 2.05 -16.66 -19.20
N CYS A 104 2.84 -17.65 -19.60
CA CYS A 104 3.46 -17.68 -20.91
C CYS A 104 2.32 -17.60 -21.96
N ALA A 105 2.38 -16.59 -22.85
CA ALA A 105 1.54 -16.59 -24.04
C ALA A 105 2.02 -17.76 -24.89
N CYS A 106 1.12 -18.70 -25.19
CA CYS A 106 1.40 -20.03 -25.75
C CYS A 106 1.82 -21.06 -24.67
N GLY A 107 1.02 -22.11 -24.50
CA GLY A 107 1.08 -23.09 -23.40
C GLY A 107 2.31 -24.00 -23.37
N CYS A 108 3.51 -23.44 -23.22
CA CYS A 108 4.73 -24.16 -22.86
C CYS A 108 5.36 -23.53 -21.62
N VAL A 109 5.84 -24.38 -20.71
CA VAL A 109 6.41 -24.05 -19.40
C VAL A 109 7.61 -23.11 -19.56
N CYS A 110 7.59 -21.97 -18.87
CA CYS A 110 8.69 -21.03 -18.84
C CYS A 110 9.85 -21.63 -18.00
N VAL A 111 10.89 -22.21 -18.62
CA VAL A 111 12.10 -22.65 -17.91
C VAL A 111 12.97 -21.42 -17.62
N ARG A 112 13.38 -21.23 -16.36
CA ARG A 112 14.41 -20.23 -16.01
C ARG A 112 15.74 -20.69 -16.61
N GLU A 113 16.28 -19.94 -17.57
CA GLU A 113 17.71 -20.03 -17.90
C GLU A 113 18.51 -19.70 -16.64
N ARG A 114 19.36 -20.63 -16.21
CA ARG A 114 20.45 -20.38 -15.28
C ARG A 114 21.68 -20.09 -16.13
N ASP A 115 22.24 -18.90 -15.97
CA ASP A 115 23.60 -18.58 -16.39
C ASP A 115 24.62 -19.49 -15.67
#